data_AF-B9TBX1-F1
#
_entry.id   AF-B9TBX1-F1
#
_cell.length_a   1.000
_cell.length_b   1.000
_cell.length_c   1.000
_cell.angle_alpha   90.00
_cell.angle_beta   90.00
_cell.angle_gamma   90.00
#
_symmetry.space_group_name_H-M   'P 1'
#
loop_
_entity.id
_entity.type
_entity.pdbx_description
1 polymer ?
#
loop_
_entity_poly.entity_id
_entity_poly.type
_entity_poly.pdbx_seq_one_letter_code
_entity_poly.pdbx_strand_id
1 'polypeptide(L)'
;MVIFTGTDTYNVGKVAMPVPSAVPFSTEQGKAVRDANSSTFYSVLSNVDFEVGDGNPAASGVRMHTAQHSSLSHIDFRMGSGLAGVYQVGNIAYKLRFFGGRYGILAEKTSPAWQFTLVDSLFDGQRDAAIREHEAGLTLANTDIRNTPVGIEIDRGYGDWLWGHDLRFENVSKAGVIVSNENNVYTQVGFERVSARNVPVFAQFRDSGKRLAAPGTGYLVTEFQHGLMLAGLGEPGRFDTRYRTAALPVHDSVRGAAAVPPVMRPLPPVAEWASARGFGAKGDGVSDDTAALQKAIDSRRVVYLPLGLYVVNDTLRLKPDTVLIGLHPGQTRLVLPNGSPL
;
A
#
# COMPACT_ATOMS: atom_id res chain seq x y z
N MET A 1 13.72 -0.76 13.89
CA MET A 1 12.36 -0.44 13.43
C MET A 1 12.18 1.07 13.42
N VAL A 2 11.80 1.64 12.28
CA VAL A 2 11.31 3.02 12.18
C VAL A 2 9.83 3.04 12.53
N ILE A 3 9.40 4.02 13.33
CA ILE A 3 8.02 4.12 13.82
C ILE A 3 7.53 5.53 13.56
N PHE A 4 6.37 5.64 12.90
CA PHE A 4 5.66 6.90 12.84
C PHE A 4 4.95 7.15 14.18
N THR A 5 5.24 8.29 14.79
CA THR A 5 4.63 8.73 16.05
C THR A 5 3.51 9.72 15.77
N GLY A 6 2.63 9.89 16.74
CA GLY A 6 1.46 10.77 16.62
C GLY A 6 1.64 12.10 17.32
N THR A 7 0.71 13.01 17.05
CA THR A 7 0.48 14.25 17.82
C THR A 7 -0.87 14.19 18.52
N ASP A 8 -1.14 15.13 19.42
CA ASP A 8 -2.46 15.31 20.04
C ASP A 8 -3.28 16.41 19.37
N THR A 9 -3.16 16.55 18.05
CA THR A 9 -3.77 17.66 17.31
C THR A 9 -5.30 17.74 17.50
N TYR A 10 -5.94 16.64 17.91
CA TYR A 10 -7.39 16.57 18.11
C TYR A 10 -7.81 16.06 19.50
N ASN A 11 -6.95 16.12 20.52
CA ASN A 11 -7.26 15.66 21.89
C ASN A 11 -7.75 14.19 21.95
N VAL A 12 -7.16 13.31 21.13
CA VAL A 12 -7.60 11.91 20.97
C VAL A 12 -7.22 11.01 22.15
N GLY A 13 -6.43 11.51 23.11
CA GLY A 13 -6.06 10.79 24.32
C GLY A 13 -4.96 9.74 24.11
N LYS A 14 -4.91 8.74 25.00
CA LYS A 14 -3.96 7.61 24.90
C LYS A 14 -4.50 6.56 23.92
N VAL A 15 -3.64 6.07 23.03
CA VAL A 15 -3.97 4.95 22.14
C VAL A 15 -4.21 3.68 22.99
N ALA A 16 -5.27 2.94 22.67
CA ALA A 16 -5.56 1.67 23.32
C ALA A 16 -4.53 0.62 22.87
N MET A 17 -3.84 0.00 23.83
CA MET A 17 -2.94 -1.15 23.64
C MET A 17 -1.77 -0.93 22.65
N PRO A 18 -0.79 -0.05 22.95
CA PRO A 18 0.46 -0.05 22.20
C PRO A 18 1.16 -1.41 22.37
N VAL A 19 1.78 -1.93 21.31
CA VAL A 19 2.69 -3.07 21.45
C VAL A 19 3.75 -2.70 22.49
N PRO A 20 3.97 -3.50 23.55
CA PRO A 20 4.99 -3.19 24.55
C PRO A 20 6.34 -2.93 23.85
N SER A 21 7.00 -1.81 24.15
CA SER A 21 8.21 -1.26 23.49
C SER A 21 8.07 -0.58 22.12
N ALA A 22 6.90 -0.56 21.49
CA ALA A 22 6.70 0.12 20.19
C ALA A 22 6.46 1.63 20.32
N VAL A 23 6.13 2.12 21.52
CA VAL A 23 6.14 3.56 21.82
C VAL A 23 7.44 3.85 22.57
N PRO A 24 8.36 4.66 22.01
CA PRO A 24 9.58 5.03 22.72
C PRO A 24 9.23 5.65 24.08
N PHE A 25 9.93 5.23 25.14
CA PHE A 25 9.81 5.93 26.41
C PHE A 25 10.46 7.32 26.26
N SER A 26 9.84 8.34 26.83
CA SER A 26 10.46 9.66 26.94
C SER A 26 11.16 9.78 28.27
N THR A 27 12.42 10.22 28.25
CA THR A 27 13.18 10.58 29.45
C THR A 27 12.78 11.96 29.99
N GLU A 28 12.02 12.75 29.22
CA GLU A 28 11.58 14.08 29.61
C GLU A 28 10.25 14.05 30.36
N GLN A 29 10.27 14.51 31.61
CA GLN A 29 9.08 14.57 32.47
C GLN A 29 7.98 15.41 31.80
N GLY A 30 6.80 14.81 31.61
CA GLY A 30 5.64 15.47 30.99
C GLY A 30 5.59 15.41 29.46
N LYS A 31 6.58 14.83 28.76
CA LYS A 31 6.61 14.73 27.29
C LYS A 31 6.57 13.28 26.80
N ALA A 32 5.52 12.54 27.11
CA ALA A 32 5.36 11.17 26.59
C ALA A 32 5.35 11.17 25.04
N VAL A 33 6.14 10.29 24.42
CA VAL A 33 6.03 10.03 22.98
C VAL A 33 4.67 9.38 22.73
N ARG A 34 3.90 9.93 21.79
CA ARG A 34 2.57 9.41 21.46
C ARG A 34 2.68 8.45 20.30
N ASP A 35 1.90 7.37 20.38
CA ASP A 35 1.73 6.49 19.23
C ASP A 35 0.96 7.22 18.12
N ALA A 36 1.20 6.82 16.88
CA ALA A 36 0.36 7.23 15.76
C ALA A 36 -1.08 6.72 15.98
N ASN A 37 -2.04 7.40 15.34
CA ASN A 37 -3.47 7.17 15.54
C ASN A 37 -4.26 7.59 14.30
N SER A 38 -5.59 7.54 14.38
CA SER A 38 -6.52 7.88 13.30
C SER A 38 -6.45 9.35 12.84
N SER A 39 -5.63 10.17 13.49
CA SER A 39 -5.35 11.57 13.13
C SER A 39 -3.91 11.83 12.68
N THR A 40 -3.10 10.78 12.50
CA THR A 40 -1.71 10.92 12.04
C THR A 40 -1.65 10.90 10.51
N PHE A 41 -1.85 12.06 9.89
CA PHE A 41 -1.86 12.24 8.44
C PHE A 41 -0.48 12.63 7.88
N TYR A 42 -0.35 12.63 6.54
CA TYR A 42 0.79 13.21 5.81
C TYR A 42 2.17 12.60 6.16
N SER A 43 2.17 11.34 6.60
CA SER A 43 3.37 10.63 7.01
C SER A 43 3.95 9.85 5.83
N VAL A 44 5.15 10.22 5.37
CA VAL A 44 5.76 9.60 4.18
C VAL A 44 7.19 9.16 4.46
N LEU A 45 7.54 7.95 3.98
CA LEU A 45 8.92 7.48 3.89
C LEU A 45 9.16 6.92 2.48
N SER A 46 10.26 7.31 1.85
CA SER A 46 10.61 6.84 0.51
C SER A 46 12.12 6.81 0.30
N ASN A 47 12.60 5.89 -0.54
CA ASN A 47 14.01 5.76 -0.95
C ASN A 47 14.97 5.50 0.24
N VAL A 48 14.51 4.76 1.24
CA VAL A 48 15.32 4.33 2.39
C VAL A 48 15.18 2.82 2.52
N ASP A 49 16.25 2.10 2.17
CA ASP A 49 16.31 0.65 2.28
C ASP A 49 16.53 0.19 3.73
N PHE A 50 16.03 -1.00 4.04
CA PHE A 50 16.16 -1.63 5.34
C PHE A 50 16.85 -2.99 5.20
N GLU A 51 17.84 -3.25 6.06
CA GLU A 51 18.49 -4.54 6.16
C GLU A 51 18.50 -5.03 7.61
N VAL A 52 18.11 -6.28 7.81
CA VAL A 52 18.12 -6.96 9.11
C VAL A 52 18.95 -8.24 8.97
N GLY A 53 20.05 -8.30 9.72
CA GLY A 53 20.93 -9.45 9.76
C GLY A 53 20.35 -10.65 10.54
N ASP A 54 21.09 -11.75 10.51
CA ASP A 54 20.73 -12.96 11.23
C ASP A 54 20.66 -12.77 12.76
N GLY A 55 19.89 -13.61 13.44
CA GLY A 55 19.71 -13.57 14.90
C GLY A 55 18.73 -12.52 15.43
N ASN A 56 17.96 -11.85 14.55
CA ASN A 56 17.02 -10.79 14.92
C ASN A 56 15.55 -11.15 14.62
N PRO A 57 15.01 -12.27 15.13
CA PRO A 57 13.71 -12.80 14.69
C PRO A 57 12.49 -11.93 15.00
N ALA A 58 12.64 -10.97 15.92
CA ALA A 58 11.58 -10.03 16.29
C ALA A 58 11.68 -8.67 15.55
N ALA A 59 12.71 -8.46 14.72
CA ALA A 59 12.92 -7.16 14.10
C ALA A 59 11.96 -6.91 12.94
N SER A 60 11.37 -5.71 12.93
CA SER A 60 10.62 -5.19 11.79
C SER A 60 11.26 -3.92 11.23
N GLY A 61 11.12 -3.71 9.91
CA GLY A 61 11.66 -2.54 9.22
C GLY A 61 10.93 -1.26 9.64
N VAL A 62 9.67 -1.15 9.24
CA VAL A 62 8.81 0.02 9.51
C VAL A 62 7.52 -0.40 10.20
N ARG A 63 7.08 0.38 11.20
CA ARG A 63 5.72 0.33 11.72
C ARG A 63 4.90 1.53 11.26
N MET A 64 3.87 1.28 10.43
CA MET A 64 3.10 2.32 9.73
C MET A 64 1.67 2.44 10.26
N HIS A 65 1.48 2.74 11.54
CA HIS A 65 0.13 2.89 12.14
C HIS A 65 -0.48 4.28 11.94
N THR A 66 -0.53 4.74 10.69
CA THR A 66 -0.91 6.12 10.34
C THR A 66 -2.28 6.19 9.69
N ALA A 67 -2.83 7.39 9.63
CA ALA A 67 -4.06 7.71 8.92
C ALA A 67 -3.78 7.98 7.42
N GLN A 68 -4.75 8.61 6.74
CA GLN A 68 -4.77 8.91 5.32
C GLN A 68 -3.65 9.88 4.90
N HIS A 69 -3.42 10.00 3.59
CA HIS A 69 -2.32 10.79 3.01
C HIS A 69 -0.91 10.35 3.47
N SER A 70 -0.80 9.12 3.94
CA SER A 70 0.45 8.56 4.43
C SER A 70 0.89 7.40 3.53
N SER A 71 2.18 7.31 3.24
CA SER A 71 2.68 6.32 2.28
C SER A 71 4.11 5.84 2.51
N LEU A 72 4.35 4.58 2.13
CA LEU A 72 5.70 4.03 1.94
C LEU A 72 5.96 3.82 0.45
N SER A 73 7.13 4.21 -0.07
CA SER A 73 7.42 3.96 -1.48
C SER A 73 8.88 3.85 -1.87
N HIS A 74 9.18 3.04 -2.89
CA HIS A 74 10.56 2.85 -3.40
C HIS A 74 11.51 2.40 -2.29
N ILE A 75 11.18 1.27 -1.64
CA ILE A 75 11.96 0.75 -0.51
C ILE A 75 12.22 -0.74 -0.72
N ASP A 76 13.47 -1.14 -0.49
CA ASP A 76 13.82 -2.54 -0.32
C ASP A 76 13.89 -2.91 1.16
N PHE A 77 13.19 -3.99 1.51
CA PHE A 77 13.24 -4.62 2.82
C PHE A 77 13.97 -5.95 2.71
N ARG A 78 15.24 -5.98 3.10
CA ARG A 78 16.07 -7.19 3.21
C ARG A 78 16.02 -7.70 4.64
N MET A 79 15.06 -8.56 4.92
CA MET A 79 14.69 -8.85 6.31
C MET A 79 15.43 -10.00 6.95
N GLY A 80 16.16 -10.82 6.19
CA GLY A 80 16.94 -11.94 6.73
C GLY A 80 16.12 -12.77 7.72
N SER A 81 16.63 -12.92 8.96
CA SER A 81 15.93 -13.61 10.07
C SER A 81 14.74 -12.85 10.67
N GLY A 82 14.52 -11.58 10.31
CA GLY A 82 13.51 -10.67 10.86
C GLY A 82 12.05 -11.12 10.76
N LEU A 83 11.19 -10.39 11.47
CA LEU A 83 9.75 -10.62 11.54
C LEU A 83 9.05 -10.13 10.26
N ALA A 84 9.13 -8.83 9.97
CA ALA A 84 8.42 -8.23 8.84
C ALA A 84 9.12 -7.00 8.26
N GLY A 85 9.02 -6.78 6.95
CA GLY A 85 9.43 -5.50 6.36
C GLY A 85 8.56 -4.36 6.88
N VAL A 86 7.25 -4.54 6.80
CA VAL A 86 6.25 -3.60 7.34
C VAL A 86 5.39 -4.31 8.38
N TYR A 87 5.30 -3.73 9.57
CA TYR A 87 4.40 -4.16 10.63
C TYR A 87 3.31 -3.11 10.85
N GLN A 88 2.04 -3.50 10.77
CA GLN A 88 0.90 -2.59 10.62
C GLN A 88 1.03 -1.71 9.36
N VAL A 89 -0.12 -1.35 8.82
CA VAL A 89 -0.19 -0.65 7.53
C VAL A 89 -0.99 0.64 7.68
N GLY A 90 -0.61 1.61 6.86
CA GLY A 90 -1.28 2.90 6.76
C GLY A 90 -2.26 2.89 5.60
N ASN A 91 -2.20 3.92 4.75
CA ASN A 91 -3.18 4.11 3.69
C ASN A 91 -2.73 3.53 2.33
N ILE A 92 -1.55 3.89 1.82
CA ILE A 92 -1.06 3.39 0.53
C ILE A 92 0.43 3.08 0.56
N ALA A 93 0.85 2.04 -0.16
CA ALA A 93 2.25 1.75 -0.42
C ALA A 93 2.46 1.34 -1.88
N TYR A 94 3.61 1.69 -2.43
CA TYR A 94 3.91 1.38 -3.83
C TYR A 94 5.39 1.19 -4.10
N LYS A 95 5.73 0.29 -5.03
CA LYS A 95 7.13 -0.03 -5.37
C LYS A 95 7.94 -0.47 -4.15
N LEU A 96 7.37 -1.35 -3.35
CA LEU A 96 8.07 -1.99 -2.24
C LEU A 96 8.59 -3.35 -2.68
N ARG A 97 9.80 -3.70 -2.26
CA ARG A 97 10.39 -5.03 -2.52
C ARG A 97 10.78 -5.68 -1.20
N PHE A 98 10.30 -6.89 -0.96
CA PHE A 98 10.49 -7.62 0.29
C PHE A 98 11.28 -8.91 0.03
N PHE A 99 12.46 -9.03 0.66
CA PHE A 99 13.37 -10.16 0.53
C PHE A 99 13.57 -10.82 1.90
N GLY A 100 13.21 -12.10 2.00
CA GLY A 100 13.30 -12.84 3.26
C GLY A 100 12.34 -12.34 4.34
N GLY A 101 12.66 -12.60 5.60
CA GLY A 101 11.78 -12.34 6.75
C GLY A 101 10.74 -13.44 6.97
N ARG A 102 10.06 -13.40 8.12
CA ARG A 102 8.92 -14.29 8.37
C ARG A 102 7.72 -13.91 7.49
N TYR A 103 7.47 -12.60 7.42
CA TYR A 103 6.48 -11.96 6.57
C TYR A 103 7.12 -10.80 5.78
N GLY A 104 6.56 -10.43 4.64
CA GLY A 104 6.90 -9.15 4.01
C GLY A 104 6.10 -8.04 4.69
N ILE A 105 4.78 -8.22 4.74
CA ILE A 105 3.85 -7.37 5.49
C ILE A 105 3.14 -8.21 6.55
N LEU A 106 3.23 -7.75 7.80
CA LEU A 106 2.42 -8.20 8.92
C LEU A 106 1.39 -7.11 9.21
N ALA A 107 0.22 -7.20 8.57
CA ALA A 107 -0.81 -6.18 8.64
C ALA A 107 -1.64 -6.31 9.91
N GLU A 108 -2.21 -5.19 10.35
CA GLU A 108 -3.24 -5.07 11.38
C GLU A 108 -4.26 -4.06 10.87
N LYS A 109 -5.44 -4.01 11.50
CA LYS A 109 -6.46 -2.99 11.22
C LYS A 109 -5.80 -1.60 11.18
N THR A 110 -5.99 -0.89 10.08
CA THR A 110 -5.47 0.47 9.93
C THR A 110 -6.04 1.38 11.02
N SER A 111 -5.31 2.42 11.43
CA SER A 111 -5.77 3.24 12.56
C SER A 111 -7.15 3.90 12.37
N PRO A 112 -7.59 4.31 11.16
CA PRO A 112 -8.96 4.77 10.94
C PRO A 112 -9.93 3.66 10.48
N ALA A 113 -9.50 2.39 10.44
CA ALA A 113 -10.23 1.26 9.87
C ALA A 113 -10.68 1.47 8.40
N TRP A 114 -9.85 2.18 7.62
CA TRP A 114 -10.02 2.34 6.17
C TRP A 114 -9.08 1.40 5.42
N GLN A 115 -9.33 1.20 4.13
CA GLN A 115 -8.56 0.27 3.32
C GLN A 115 -7.08 0.65 3.19
N PHE A 116 -6.23 -0.37 3.15
CA PHE A 116 -4.82 -0.28 2.75
C PHE A 116 -4.65 -0.70 1.28
N THR A 117 -3.94 0.09 0.48
CA THR A 117 -3.67 -0.21 -0.94
C THR A 117 -2.18 -0.46 -1.17
N LEU A 118 -1.84 -1.57 -1.81
CA LEU A 118 -0.47 -1.93 -2.20
C LEU A 118 -0.36 -2.10 -3.72
N VAL A 119 0.52 -1.36 -4.37
CA VAL A 119 0.71 -1.47 -5.83
C VAL A 119 2.17 -1.64 -6.26
N ASP A 120 2.39 -2.23 -7.44
CA ASP A 120 3.71 -2.36 -8.08
C ASP A 120 4.79 -2.96 -7.17
N SER A 121 4.47 -3.96 -6.37
CA SER A 121 5.34 -4.47 -5.29
C SER A 121 5.79 -5.93 -5.51
N LEU A 122 6.85 -6.34 -4.82
CA LEU A 122 7.45 -7.67 -4.94
C LEU A 122 7.67 -8.28 -3.55
N PHE A 123 7.35 -9.56 -3.41
CA PHE A 123 7.63 -10.40 -2.27
C PHE A 123 8.41 -11.63 -2.74
N ASP A 124 9.56 -11.90 -2.11
CA ASP A 124 10.42 -13.02 -2.44
C ASP A 124 11.03 -13.64 -1.17
N GLY A 125 10.81 -14.94 -0.95
CA GLY A 125 11.53 -15.71 0.05
C GLY A 125 11.02 -15.60 1.49
N GLN A 126 9.77 -15.20 1.72
CA GLN A 126 9.19 -15.18 3.07
C GLN A 126 9.04 -16.60 3.63
N ARG A 127 9.34 -16.76 4.93
CA ARG A 127 9.35 -18.09 5.58
C ARG A 127 7.96 -18.64 5.90
N ASP A 128 6.97 -17.78 6.18
CA ASP A 128 5.61 -18.22 6.52
C ASP A 128 4.62 -17.80 5.43
N ALA A 129 4.48 -16.50 5.19
CA ALA A 129 3.63 -15.93 4.14
C ALA A 129 4.20 -14.63 3.59
N ALA A 130 3.88 -14.25 2.35
CA ALA A 130 4.27 -12.93 1.85
C ALA A 130 3.53 -11.81 2.61
N ILE A 131 2.23 -11.99 2.82
CA ILE A 131 1.39 -11.07 3.59
C ILE A 131 0.53 -11.85 4.57
N ARG A 132 0.53 -11.41 5.84
CA ARG A 132 -0.45 -11.83 6.84
C ARG A 132 -1.44 -10.69 7.10
N GLU A 133 -2.69 -10.89 6.69
CA GLU A 133 -3.81 -9.96 6.82
C GLU A 133 -4.50 -10.10 8.19
N HIS A 134 -4.96 -8.97 8.71
CA HIS A 134 -5.83 -8.82 9.86
C HIS A 134 -6.62 -7.51 9.76
N GLU A 135 -7.76 -7.57 9.07
CA GLU A 135 -8.72 -6.47 8.92
C GLU A 135 -8.14 -5.19 8.31
N ALA A 136 -7.12 -5.28 7.44
CA ALA A 136 -6.55 -4.11 6.78
C ALA A 136 -7.36 -3.64 5.57
N GLY A 137 -8.32 -4.45 5.09
CA GLY A 137 -9.08 -4.14 3.89
C GLY A 137 -8.16 -4.03 2.68
N LEU A 138 -7.23 -4.97 2.53
CA LEU A 138 -6.15 -4.89 1.55
C LEU A 138 -6.65 -4.93 0.09
N THR A 139 -6.22 -3.93 -0.68
CA THR A 139 -6.32 -3.92 -2.16
C THR A 139 -4.94 -4.03 -2.78
N LEU A 140 -4.74 -4.98 -3.70
CA LEU A 140 -3.48 -5.18 -4.42
C LEU A 140 -3.62 -4.94 -5.93
N ALA A 141 -2.61 -4.32 -6.54
CA ALA A 141 -2.49 -4.25 -7.98
C ALA A 141 -1.03 -4.47 -8.43
N ASN A 142 -0.83 -5.22 -9.51
CA ASN A 142 0.50 -5.46 -10.10
C ASN A 142 1.56 -5.88 -9.07
N THR A 143 1.28 -6.93 -8.29
CA THR A 143 2.17 -7.40 -7.20
C THR A 143 2.68 -8.82 -7.44
N ASP A 144 3.99 -9.01 -7.35
CA ASP A 144 4.70 -10.30 -7.47
C ASP A 144 4.86 -10.96 -6.11
N ILE A 145 4.52 -12.25 -6.02
CA ILE A 145 4.70 -13.05 -4.82
C ILE A 145 5.40 -14.35 -5.20
N ARG A 146 6.62 -14.55 -4.69
CA ARG A 146 7.49 -15.64 -5.13
C ARG A 146 8.16 -16.36 -3.96
N ASN A 147 8.42 -17.65 -4.15
CA ASN A 147 9.28 -18.46 -3.28
C ASN A 147 8.88 -18.41 -1.78
N THR A 148 7.59 -18.50 -1.49
CA THR A 148 7.02 -18.44 -0.13
C THR A 148 6.05 -19.60 0.08
N PRO A 149 5.84 -20.12 1.30
CA PRO A 149 4.83 -21.15 1.52
C PRO A 149 3.41 -20.67 1.23
N VAL A 150 3.08 -19.47 1.68
CA VAL A 150 1.75 -18.88 1.48
C VAL A 150 1.91 -17.51 0.84
N GLY A 151 1.04 -17.18 -0.10
CA GLY A 151 1.01 -15.83 -0.66
C GLY A 151 0.40 -14.85 0.32
N ILE A 152 -0.93 -14.90 0.47
CA ILE A 152 -1.67 -14.04 1.39
C ILE A 152 -2.44 -14.93 2.37
N GLU A 153 -2.30 -14.71 3.67
CA GLU A 153 -3.11 -15.40 4.67
C GLU A 153 -3.96 -14.44 5.49
N ILE A 154 -5.26 -14.71 5.57
CA ILE A 154 -6.14 -14.07 6.54
C ILE A 154 -5.96 -14.77 7.88
N ASP A 155 -5.80 -13.97 8.94
CA ASP A 155 -5.68 -14.41 10.31
C ASP A 155 -6.80 -15.35 10.74
N ARG A 156 -6.43 -16.38 11.51
CA ARG A 156 -7.40 -17.36 12.01
C ARG A 156 -8.44 -16.69 12.89
N GLY A 157 -9.72 -16.93 12.59
CA GLY A 157 -10.86 -16.35 13.31
C GLY A 157 -11.27 -14.96 12.84
N TYR A 158 -10.51 -14.35 11.93
CA TYR A 158 -10.82 -13.04 11.36
C TYR A 158 -11.32 -13.18 9.92
N GLY A 159 -12.19 -12.23 9.53
CA GLY A 159 -12.60 -12.00 8.14
C GLY A 159 -11.92 -10.75 7.60
N ASP A 160 -11.92 -10.57 6.28
CA ASP A 160 -11.37 -9.39 5.64
C ASP A 160 -12.04 -9.04 4.32
N TRP A 161 -11.87 -7.78 3.91
CA TRP A 161 -12.21 -7.30 2.58
C TRP A 161 -10.94 -7.21 1.73
N LEU A 162 -10.62 -8.32 1.06
CA LEU A 162 -9.39 -8.50 0.29
C LEU A 162 -9.69 -8.51 -1.20
N TRP A 163 -9.07 -7.59 -1.95
CA TRP A 163 -9.14 -7.58 -3.41
C TRP A 163 -7.76 -7.52 -4.04
N GLY A 164 -7.55 -8.24 -5.14
CA GLY A 164 -6.30 -8.15 -5.90
C GLY A 164 -6.48 -8.32 -7.39
N HIS A 165 -5.75 -7.55 -8.19
CA HIS A 165 -5.72 -7.75 -9.64
C HIS A 165 -4.31 -7.66 -10.23
N ASP A 166 -4.09 -8.34 -11.36
CA ASP A 166 -2.79 -8.40 -12.05
C ASP A 166 -1.67 -8.91 -11.15
N LEU A 167 -1.95 -9.97 -10.38
CA LEU A 167 -0.98 -10.59 -9.48
C LEU A 167 -0.23 -11.73 -10.17
N ARG A 168 1.02 -11.97 -9.77
CA ARG A 168 1.80 -13.14 -10.22
C ARG A 168 2.30 -13.91 -9.01
N PHE A 169 1.87 -15.16 -8.88
CA PHE A 169 2.34 -16.10 -7.86
C PHE A 169 3.28 -17.12 -8.50
N GLU A 170 4.48 -17.27 -7.94
CA GLU A 170 5.48 -18.22 -8.44
C GLU A 170 6.10 -19.02 -7.30
N ASN A 171 6.14 -20.34 -7.43
CA ASN A 171 6.72 -21.24 -6.42
C ASN A 171 6.11 -21.03 -5.02
N VAL A 172 4.79 -20.86 -4.96
CA VAL A 172 4.05 -20.74 -3.69
C VAL A 172 3.64 -22.13 -3.22
N SER A 173 4.32 -22.67 -2.23
CA SER A 173 4.37 -24.13 -2.01
C SER A 173 3.16 -24.72 -1.28
N LYS A 174 2.38 -23.91 -0.53
CA LYS A 174 1.17 -24.37 0.18
C LYS A 174 -0.11 -23.83 -0.46
N ALA A 175 -0.31 -22.51 -0.47
CA ALA A 175 -1.52 -21.90 -1.00
C ALA A 175 -1.28 -20.45 -1.48
N GLY A 176 -1.89 -20.07 -2.60
CA GLY A 176 -1.89 -18.67 -3.05
C GLY A 176 -2.55 -17.73 -2.04
N VAL A 177 -3.76 -18.10 -1.59
CA VAL A 177 -4.51 -17.41 -0.53
C VAL A 177 -5.05 -18.39 0.50
N ILE A 178 -4.99 -18.03 1.79
CA ILE A 178 -5.70 -18.71 2.86
C ILE A 178 -6.80 -17.80 3.39
N VAL A 179 -8.05 -18.26 3.28
CA VAL A 179 -9.26 -17.57 3.74
C VAL A 179 -9.66 -18.11 5.11
N SER A 180 -10.04 -17.21 6.02
CA SER A 180 -10.52 -17.51 7.36
C SER A 180 -11.90 -16.86 7.57
N ASN A 181 -12.67 -17.37 8.52
CA ASN A 181 -14.02 -16.90 8.83
C ASN A 181 -14.90 -16.85 7.56
N GLU A 182 -14.86 -17.94 6.80
CA GLU A 182 -15.30 -18.00 5.40
C GLU A 182 -16.81 -17.77 5.16
N ASN A 183 -17.67 -17.96 6.18
CA ASN A 183 -19.11 -17.71 6.07
C ASN A 183 -19.56 -16.47 6.85
N ASN A 184 -18.70 -15.45 6.89
CA ASN A 184 -18.95 -14.19 7.58
C ASN A 184 -19.18 -13.05 6.59
N VAL A 185 -20.13 -12.16 6.88
CA VAL A 185 -20.44 -11.00 6.03
C VAL A 185 -19.26 -10.05 5.85
N TYR A 186 -18.30 -10.05 6.79
CA TYR A 186 -17.06 -9.29 6.72
C TYR A 186 -15.93 -9.99 5.94
N THR A 187 -16.15 -11.22 5.45
CA THR A 187 -15.19 -11.95 4.61
C THR A 187 -15.61 -11.84 3.15
N GLN A 188 -14.99 -10.92 2.42
CA GLN A 188 -15.18 -10.74 0.98
C GLN A 188 -13.81 -10.77 0.33
N VAL A 189 -13.50 -11.84 -0.39
CA VAL A 189 -12.19 -12.06 -1.01
C VAL A 189 -12.36 -12.20 -2.51
N GLY A 190 -11.61 -11.43 -3.29
CA GLY A 190 -11.66 -11.55 -4.73
C GLY A 190 -10.34 -11.30 -5.43
N PHE A 191 -10.13 -12.00 -6.54
CA PHE A 191 -8.97 -11.84 -7.39
C PHE A 191 -9.31 -11.91 -8.87
N GLU A 192 -8.63 -11.11 -9.68
CA GLU A 192 -8.74 -11.11 -11.13
C GLU A 192 -7.36 -11.07 -11.80
N ARG A 193 -7.26 -11.70 -12.97
CA ARG A 193 -6.03 -11.70 -13.80
C ARG A 193 -4.79 -12.12 -13.00
N VAL A 194 -4.89 -13.24 -12.29
CA VAL A 194 -3.77 -13.77 -11.51
C VAL A 194 -3.07 -14.88 -12.28
N SER A 195 -1.81 -14.68 -12.65
CA SER A 195 -1.00 -15.77 -13.21
C SER A 195 -0.32 -16.54 -12.07
N ALA A 196 -0.41 -17.86 -12.11
CA ALA A 196 0.19 -18.74 -11.11
C ALA A 196 1.10 -19.77 -11.78
N ARG A 197 2.30 -19.98 -11.21
CA ARG A 197 3.25 -21.03 -11.60
C ARG A 197 3.74 -21.77 -10.37
N ASN A 198 3.67 -23.10 -10.40
CA ASN A 198 4.07 -23.97 -9.29
C ASN A 198 3.35 -23.59 -7.98
N VAL A 199 2.04 -23.35 -8.07
CA VAL A 199 1.14 -23.08 -6.95
C VAL A 199 0.10 -24.21 -6.92
N PRO A 200 0.23 -25.22 -6.05
CA PRO A 200 -0.61 -26.43 -6.14
C PRO A 200 -2.06 -26.19 -5.67
N VAL A 201 -2.27 -25.21 -4.79
CA VAL A 201 -3.58 -24.81 -4.29
C VAL A 201 -3.70 -23.30 -4.45
N PHE A 202 -4.70 -22.83 -5.19
CA PHE A 202 -4.91 -21.39 -5.31
C PHE A 202 -5.50 -20.82 -4.02
N ALA A 203 -6.60 -21.40 -3.52
CA ALA A 203 -7.26 -20.96 -2.30
C ALA A 203 -7.47 -22.12 -1.32
N GLN A 204 -7.19 -21.88 -0.04
CA GLN A 204 -7.50 -22.78 1.05
C GLN A 204 -8.40 -22.07 2.08
N PHE A 205 -9.40 -22.77 2.55
CA PHE A 205 -10.38 -22.30 3.53
C PHE A 205 -10.07 -22.92 4.90
N ARG A 206 -9.84 -22.09 5.92
CA ARG A 206 -9.38 -22.56 7.24
C ARG A 206 -10.46 -23.32 8.00
N ASP A 207 -11.73 -22.94 7.87
CA ASP A 207 -12.79 -23.44 8.73
C ASP A 207 -13.38 -24.74 8.17
N SER A 208 -13.65 -24.79 6.86
CA SER A 208 -14.10 -26.03 6.20
C SER A 208 -12.96 -26.97 5.83
N GLY A 209 -11.72 -26.48 5.76
CA GLY A 209 -10.60 -27.23 5.19
C GLY A 209 -10.65 -27.37 3.66
N LYS A 210 -11.63 -26.76 2.98
CA LYS A 210 -11.80 -26.80 1.52
C LYS A 210 -10.55 -26.25 0.84
N ARG A 211 -10.14 -26.88 -0.26
CA ARG A 211 -8.99 -26.46 -1.09
C ARG A 211 -9.42 -26.38 -2.55
N LEU A 212 -9.05 -25.30 -3.21
CA LEU A 212 -9.21 -25.12 -4.65
C LEU A 212 -7.87 -25.46 -5.33
N ALA A 213 -7.77 -26.68 -5.85
CA ALA A 213 -6.57 -27.16 -6.51
C ALA A 213 -6.28 -26.38 -7.81
N ALA A 214 -5.00 -26.31 -8.16
CA ALA A 214 -4.57 -25.80 -9.46
C ALA A 214 -4.97 -26.76 -10.60
N PRO A 215 -5.35 -26.24 -11.77
CA PRO A 215 -5.63 -27.08 -12.94
C PRO A 215 -4.34 -27.62 -13.61
N GLY A 216 -3.16 -27.15 -13.21
CA GLY A 216 -1.87 -27.54 -13.75
C GLY A 216 -0.73 -26.75 -13.13
N THR A 217 0.51 -26.93 -13.62
CA THR A 217 1.70 -26.26 -13.10
C THR A 217 1.77 -24.76 -13.46
N GLY A 218 1.07 -24.34 -14.50
CA GLY A 218 0.92 -22.93 -14.89
C GLY A 218 -0.50 -22.63 -15.34
N TYR A 219 -1.14 -21.63 -14.74
CA TYR A 219 -2.54 -21.29 -15.00
C TYR A 219 -2.83 -19.82 -14.74
N LEU A 220 -3.91 -19.33 -15.34
CA LEU A 220 -4.49 -18.02 -15.06
C LEU A 220 -5.74 -18.22 -14.21
N VAL A 221 -5.90 -17.43 -13.14
CA VAL A 221 -7.18 -17.24 -12.46
C VAL A 221 -7.82 -15.99 -13.05
N THR A 222 -8.85 -16.18 -13.86
CA THR A 222 -9.57 -15.08 -14.50
C THR A 222 -10.58 -14.46 -13.54
N GLU A 223 -11.13 -15.27 -12.63
CA GLU A 223 -12.08 -14.86 -11.61
C GLU A 223 -11.87 -15.75 -10.38
N PHE A 224 -11.63 -15.15 -9.23
CA PHE A 224 -11.89 -15.75 -7.94
C PHE A 224 -12.74 -14.80 -7.13
N GLN A 225 -13.82 -15.30 -6.56
CA GLN A 225 -14.67 -14.55 -5.63
C GLN A 225 -15.12 -15.49 -4.53
N HIS A 226 -15.04 -15.04 -3.30
CA HIS A 226 -15.58 -15.72 -2.14
C HIS A 226 -16.21 -14.69 -1.21
N GLY A 227 -17.43 -14.96 -0.75
CA GLY A 227 -18.15 -14.07 0.14
C GLY A 227 -19.65 -14.14 -0.08
N LEU A 228 -20.36 -13.11 0.37
CA LEU A 228 -21.82 -13.05 0.31
C LEU A 228 -22.25 -12.62 -1.10
N MET A 229 -22.82 -13.54 -1.87
CA MET A 229 -23.26 -13.28 -3.24
C MET A 229 -24.78 -13.09 -3.30
N LEU A 230 -25.21 -12.11 -4.09
CA LEU A 230 -26.62 -11.83 -4.39
C LEU A 230 -26.92 -12.36 -5.79
N ALA A 231 -27.93 -13.22 -5.92
CA ALA A 231 -28.36 -13.75 -7.22
C ALA A 231 -29.11 -12.71 -8.06
N GLY A 232 -29.76 -11.75 -7.39
CA GLY A 232 -30.54 -10.68 -7.99
C GLY A 232 -30.96 -9.64 -6.95
N LEU A 233 -31.54 -8.54 -7.41
CA LEU A 233 -32.07 -7.50 -6.53
C LEU A 233 -33.23 -8.06 -5.70
N GLY A 234 -33.20 -7.86 -4.38
CA GLY A 234 -34.25 -8.31 -3.46
C GLY A 234 -34.15 -9.78 -3.03
N GLU A 235 -33.19 -10.55 -3.55
CA GLU A 235 -32.94 -11.93 -3.14
C GLU A 235 -32.03 -11.98 -1.91
N PRO A 236 -32.27 -12.89 -0.95
CA PRO A 236 -31.33 -13.12 0.16
C PRO A 236 -29.94 -13.54 -0.33
N GLY A 237 -28.90 -12.94 0.24
CA GLY A 237 -27.51 -13.29 -0.07
C GLY A 237 -27.15 -14.70 0.40
N ARG A 238 -26.25 -15.37 -0.34
CA ARG A 238 -25.69 -16.68 0.02
C ARG A 238 -24.18 -16.64 -0.06
N PHE A 239 -23.50 -17.25 0.92
CA PHE A 239 -22.07 -17.45 0.84
C PHE A 239 -21.74 -18.47 -0.25
N ASP A 240 -20.90 -18.07 -1.19
CA ASP A 240 -20.49 -18.94 -2.30
C ASP A 240 -19.05 -18.63 -2.71
N THR A 241 -18.47 -19.49 -3.56
CA THR A 241 -17.14 -19.33 -4.11
C THR A 241 -17.15 -19.58 -5.61
N ARG A 242 -16.74 -18.57 -6.38
CA ARG A 242 -16.48 -18.68 -7.83
C ARG A 242 -14.98 -18.78 -8.05
N TYR A 243 -14.57 -19.75 -8.85
CA TYR A 243 -13.17 -19.95 -9.22
C TYR A 243 -13.09 -20.41 -10.67
N ARG A 244 -12.67 -19.49 -11.55
CA ARG A 244 -12.49 -19.74 -12.98
C ARG A 244 -11.03 -19.64 -13.33
N THR A 245 -10.57 -20.63 -14.09
CA THR A 245 -9.20 -20.70 -14.56
C THR A 245 -9.12 -20.87 -16.06
N ALA A 246 -7.98 -20.48 -16.62
CA ALA A 246 -7.62 -20.71 -18.01
C ALA A 246 -6.16 -21.18 -18.11
N ALA A 247 -5.81 -21.75 -19.25
CA ALA A 247 -4.41 -22.06 -19.55
C ALA A 247 -3.57 -20.78 -19.60
N LEU A 248 -2.37 -20.83 -19.05
CA LEU A 248 -1.45 -19.69 -19.07
C LEU A 248 -0.73 -19.63 -20.43
N PRO A 249 -0.81 -18.51 -21.18
CA PRO A 249 -0.21 -18.43 -22.52
C PRO A 249 1.31 -18.67 -22.51
N VAL A 250 1.81 -19.30 -23.59
CA VAL A 250 3.23 -19.67 -23.73
C VAL A 250 4.16 -18.45 -23.69
N HIS A 251 3.73 -17.30 -24.24
CA HIS A 251 4.53 -16.08 -24.21
C HIS A 251 4.72 -15.52 -22.79
N ASP A 252 3.73 -15.69 -21.91
CA ASP A 252 3.82 -15.32 -20.49
C ASP A 252 4.65 -16.35 -19.71
N SER A 253 4.85 -17.55 -20.26
CA SER A 253 5.62 -18.66 -19.67
C SER A 253 7.12 -18.59 -19.80
N VAL A 254 7.61 -17.86 -20.79
CA VAL A 254 9.05 -17.76 -21.07
C VAL A 254 9.64 -16.46 -20.53
N ARG A 255 8.83 -15.43 -20.26
CA ARG A 255 9.34 -14.08 -19.98
C ARG A 255 9.56 -13.69 -18.53
N GLY A 256 9.19 -14.50 -17.53
CA GLY A 256 9.33 -14.13 -16.12
C GLY A 256 8.78 -12.71 -15.84
N ALA A 257 7.46 -12.58 -15.65
CA ALA A 257 6.83 -11.32 -15.25
C ALA A 257 7.03 -10.09 -16.16
N ALA A 258 7.33 -10.23 -17.45
CA ALA A 258 7.22 -9.10 -18.37
C ALA A 258 5.79 -9.01 -18.96
N ALA A 259 5.03 -7.96 -18.58
CA ALA A 259 4.15 -7.17 -19.46
C ALA A 259 2.85 -6.60 -18.81
N VAL A 260 2.73 -6.52 -17.48
CA VAL A 260 1.76 -5.56 -16.90
C VAL A 260 2.48 -4.24 -16.67
N PRO A 261 2.07 -3.14 -17.33
CA PRO A 261 2.65 -1.82 -17.06
C PRO A 261 2.50 -1.47 -15.57
N PRO A 262 3.50 -0.81 -14.96
CA PRO A 262 3.34 -0.27 -13.61
C PRO A 262 2.04 0.54 -13.49
N VAL A 263 1.31 0.32 -12.40
CA VAL A 263 0.12 1.10 -12.05
C VAL A 263 0.53 2.56 -11.86
N MET A 264 1.64 2.78 -11.16
CA MET A 264 2.20 4.10 -10.92
C MET A 264 3.11 4.50 -12.07
N ARG A 265 2.68 5.55 -12.79
CA ARG A 265 3.51 6.18 -13.83
C ARG A 265 4.80 6.73 -13.18
N PRO A 266 5.97 6.52 -13.82
CA PRO A 266 7.20 7.13 -13.34
C PRO A 266 7.12 8.66 -13.43
N LEU A 267 7.77 9.34 -12.49
CA LEU A 267 7.99 10.79 -12.60
C LEU A 267 8.93 11.08 -13.78
N PRO A 268 8.80 12.24 -14.45
CA PRO A 268 9.81 12.70 -15.40
C PRO A 268 11.20 12.80 -14.74
N PRO A 269 12.29 12.66 -15.50
CA PRO A 269 13.66 12.88 -15.01
C PRO A 269 13.80 14.21 -14.27
N VAL A 270 14.49 14.21 -13.13
CA VAL A 270 14.67 15.42 -12.29
C VAL A 270 15.33 16.57 -13.08
N ALA A 271 16.17 16.27 -14.07
CA ALA A 271 16.79 17.28 -14.93
C ALA A 271 15.78 18.11 -15.76
N GLU A 272 14.55 17.61 -15.96
CA GLU A 272 13.48 18.34 -16.64
C GLU A 272 12.73 19.28 -15.69
N TRP A 273 12.92 19.16 -14.38
CA TRP A 273 12.10 19.84 -13.39
C TRP A 273 12.51 21.30 -13.29
N ALA A 274 11.57 22.19 -13.58
CA ALA A 274 11.77 23.62 -13.43
C ALA A 274 11.11 24.10 -12.12
N SER A 275 11.91 24.60 -11.18
CA SER A 275 11.38 25.14 -9.93
C SER A 275 10.53 26.39 -10.18
N ALA A 276 9.33 26.43 -9.61
CA ALA A 276 8.43 27.58 -9.65
C ALA A 276 9.11 28.87 -9.12
N ARG A 277 10.06 28.74 -8.18
CA ARG A 277 10.84 29.87 -7.66
C ARG A 277 11.67 30.57 -8.74
N GLY A 278 12.15 29.81 -9.73
CA GLY A 278 12.85 30.36 -10.90
C GLY A 278 11.97 31.23 -11.81
N PHE A 279 10.66 31.21 -11.63
CA PHE A 279 9.69 32.04 -12.36
C PHE A 279 9.12 33.18 -11.51
N GLY A 280 9.61 33.35 -10.28
CA GLY A 280 9.21 34.42 -9.36
C GLY A 280 8.24 34.00 -8.25
N ALA A 281 7.86 32.73 -8.17
CA ALA A 281 6.99 32.26 -7.09
C ALA A 281 7.75 32.28 -5.75
N LYS A 282 7.14 32.84 -4.71
CA LYS A 282 7.75 33.04 -3.40
C LYS A 282 7.42 31.91 -2.44
N GLY A 283 6.18 31.41 -2.46
CA GLY A 283 5.72 30.36 -1.55
C GLY A 283 5.75 30.78 -0.08
N ASP A 284 5.57 32.08 0.20
CA ASP A 284 5.67 32.68 1.54
C ASP A 284 4.33 32.76 2.30
N GLY A 285 3.23 32.35 1.66
CA GLY A 285 1.88 32.36 2.22
C GLY A 285 1.19 33.72 2.21
N VAL A 286 1.82 34.76 1.65
CA VAL A 286 1.29 36.14 1.64
C VAL A 286 1.28 36.72 0.24
N SER A 287 2.38 36.56 -0.50
CA SER A 287 2.52 37.08 -1.86
C SER A 287 1.64 36.29 -2.82
N ASP A 288 0.97 37.02 -3.72
CA ASP A 288 0.23 36.41 -4.82
C ASP A 288 1.20 35.75 -5.81
N ASP A 289 1.20 34.43 -5.85
CA ASP A 289 2.06 33.62 -6.70
C ASP A 289 1.38 33.23 -8.03
N THR A 290 0.15 33.68 -8.28
CA THR A 290 -0.67 33.28 -9.44
C THR A 290 0.07 33.51 -10.76
N ALA A 291 0.55 34.73 -11.01
CA ALA A 291 1.21 35.08 -12.26
C ALA A 291 2.54 34.33 -12.45
N ALA A 292 3.30 34.13 -11.37
CA ALA A 292 4.57 33.40 -11.41
C ALA A 292 4.36 31.90 -11.68
N LEU A 293 3.36 31.29 -11.04
CA LEU A 293 2.98 29.90 -11.27
C LEU A 293 2.43 29.69 -12.68
N GLN A 294 1.56 30.56 -13.17
CA GLN A 294 1.06 30.50 -14.54
C GLN A 294 2.22 30.61 -15.55
N LYS A 295 3.14 31.55 -15.34
CA LYS A 295 4.36 31.69 -16.17
C LYS A 295 5.21 30.41 -16.18
N ALA A 296 5.36 29.75 -15.04
CA ALA A 296 6.08 28.48 -14.95
C ALA A 296 5.39 27.38 -15.78
N ILE A 297 4.06 27.26 -15.64
CA ILE A 297 3.24 26.30 -16.39
C ILE A 297 3.29 26.56 -17.89
N ASP A 298 3.21 27.81 -18.32
CA ASP A 298 3.27 28.17 -19.74
C ASP A 298 4.65 27.82 -20.31
N SER A 299 5.71 28.17 -19.58
CA SER A 299 7.10 28.05 -20.04
C SER A 299 7.66 26.63 -20.01
N ARG A 300 7.14 25.76 -19.15
CA ARG A 300 7.72 24.44 -18.88
C ARG A 300 6.66 23.35 -18.85
N ARG A 301 7.04 22.14 -19.24
CA ARG A 301 6.16 20.98 -19.13
C ARG A 301 6.11 20.47 -17.69
N VAL A 302 7.27 20.36 -17.04
CA VAL A 302 7.41 19.85 -15.66
C VAL A 302 7.73 21.02 -14.72
N VAL A 303 6.78 21.35 -13.84
CA VAL A 303 6.92 22.41 -12.84
C VAL A 303 7.02 21.78 -11.47
N TYR A 304 8.10 22.11 -10.76
CA TYR A 304 8.37 21.65 -9.41
C TYR A 304 8.06 22.77 -8.40
N LEU A 305 7.28 22.43 -7.38
CA LEU A 305 6.94 23.30 -6.26
C LEU A 305 7.73 22.84 -5.01
N PRO A 306 8.77 23.59 -4.60
CA PRO A 306 9.42 23.40 -3.31
C PRO A 306 8.46 23.64 -2.14
N LEU A 307 8.91 23.34 -0.91
CA LEU A 307 8.18 23.71 0.31
C LEU A 307 7.77 25.19 0.27
N GLY A 308 6.53 25.45 0.65
CA GLY A 308 5.94 26.78 0.59
C GLY A 308 4.42 26.76 0.58
N LEU A 309 3.86 27.90 0.95
CA LEU A 309 2.45 28.24 0.80
C LEU A 309 2.32 29.22 -0.36
N TYR A 310 1.80 28.77 -1.49
CA TYR A 310 1.70 29.58 -2.70
C TYR A 310 0.27 30.11 -2.81
N VAL A 311 0.08 31.41 -2.58
CA VAL A 311 -1.24 32.04 -2.64
C VAL A 311 -1.65 32.18 -4.10
N VAL A 312 -2.87 31.75 -4.42
CA VAL A 312 -3.44 31.81 -5.76
C VAL A 312 -4.79 32.53 -5.71
N ASN A 313 -4.94 33.58 -6.53
CA ASN A 313 -6.12 34.44 -6.60
C ASN A 313 -6.92 34.28 -7.90
N ASP A 314 -6.45 33.45 -8.84
CA ASP A 314 -7.16 33.13 -10.08
C ASP A 314 -6.84 31.69 -10.56
N THR A 315 -7.58 31.20 -11.53
CA THR A 315 -7.46 29.84 -12.07
C THR A 315 -6.12 29.66 -12.77
N LEU A 316 -5.30 28.72 -12.28
CA LEU A 316 -4.11 28.25 -13.00
C LEU A 316 -4.54 27.32 -14.16
N ARG A 317 -4.24 27.71 -15.39
CA ARG A 317 -4.56 26.95 -16.59
C ARG A 317 -3.41 26.02 -16.95
N LEU A 318 -3.66 24.71 -16.85
CA LEU A 318 -2.71 23.67 -17.21
C LEU A 318 -2.74 23.40 -18.72
N LYS A 319 -1.59 23.04 -19.30
CA LYS A 319 -1.52 22.46 -20.65
C LYS A 319 -1.91 20.97 -20.59
N PRO A 320 -2.32 20.35 -21.71
CA PRO A 320 -2.68 18.93 -21.74
C PRO A 320 -1.58 17.98 -21.24
N ASP A 321 -0.31 18.41 -21.33
CA ASP A 321 0.87 17.64 -20.96
C ASP A 321 1.59 18.16 -19.70
N THR A 322 1.01 19.13 -18.97
CA THR A 322 1.60 19.69 -17.76
C THR A 322 1.78 18.61 -16.68
N VAL A 323 2.95 18.60 -16.04
CA VAL A 323 3.25 17.81 -14.84
C VAL A 323 3.59 18.76 -13.69
N LEU A 324 2.78 18.74 -12.64
CA LEU A 324 3.05 19.45 -11.40
C LEU A 324 3.58 18.47 -10.34
N ILE A 325 4.71 18.82 -9.72
CA ILE A 325 5.35 18.00 -8.69
C ILE A 325 5.54 18.85 -7.44
N GLY A 326 4.87 18.51 -6.34
CA GLY A 326 5.09 19.12 -5.04
C GLY A 326 6.10 18.33 -4.21
N LEU A 327 6.96 19.01 -3.46
CA LEU A 327 7.97 18.34 -2.64
C LEU A 327 7.36 17.56 -1.46
N HIS A 328 6.37 18.13 -0.77
CA HIS A 328 5.85 17.55 0.46
C HIS A 328 4.33 17.67 0.57
N PRO A 329 3.61 16.58 0.91
CA PRO A 329 2.14 16.54 0.84
C PRO A 329 1.45 17.47 1.85
N GLY A 330 2.10 17.81 2.97
CA GLY A 330 1.57 18.75 3.97
C GLY A 330 2.19 20.15 3.98
N GLN A 331 3.30 20.36 3.25
CA GLN A 331 4.13 21.58 3.39
C GLN A 331 4.37 22.30 2.05
N THR A 332 3.92 21.72 0.94
CA THR A 332 3.82 22.37 -0.37
C THR A 332 2.35 22.52 -0.70
N ARG A 333 1.81 23.73 -0.60
CA ARG A 333 0.36 23.96 -0.69
C ARG A 333 0.06 25.13 -1.62
N LEU A 334 -0.89 24.93 -2.53
CA LEU A 334 -1.60 26.03 -3.17
C LEU A 334 -2.69 26.49 -2.20
N VAL A 335 -2.73 27.79 -1.92
CA VAL A 335 -3.64 28.38 -0.94
C VAL A 335 -4.57 29.33 -1.64
N LEU A 336 -5.87 29.07 -1.53
CA LEU A 336 -6.89 30.03 -1.90
C LEU A 336 -7.18 30.90 -0.66
N PRO A 337 -6.94 32.22 -0.70
CA PRO A 337 -7.23 33.08 0.43
C PRO A 337 -8.74 33.20 0.66
N ASN A 338 -9.15 33.39 1.91
CA ASN A 338 -10.56 33.58 2.26
C ASN A 338 -11.12 34.80 1.53
N GLY A 339 -12.28 34.63 0.89
CA GLY A 339 -12.91 35.68 0.09
C GLY A 339 -12.26 35.91 -1.28
N SER A 340 -11.41 34.98 -1.74
CA SER A 340 -10.96 34.97 -3.14
C SER A 340 -12.18 34.98 -4.07
N PRO A 341 -12.19 35.81 -5.11
CA PRO A 341 -13.32 35.95 -6.04
C PRO A 341 -13.46 34.76 -7.03
N LEU A 342 -12.63 33.72 -6.87
CA LEU A 342 -12.71 32.44 -7.59
C LEU A 342 -14.03 31.71 -7.36
#